data_AF-A0A2V9C4G8-F1
#
_entry.id   AF-A0A2V9C4G8-F1
#
_cell.length_a   1.000
_cell.length_b   1.000
_cell.length_c   1.000
_cell.angle_alpha   90.00
_cell.angle_beta   90.00
_cell.angle_gamma   90.00
#
_symmetry.space_group_name_H-M   'P 1'
#
loop_
_entity.id
_entity.type
_entity.pdbx_description
1 polymer ?
#
loop_
_entity_poly.entity_id
_entity_poly.type
_entity_poly.pdbx_seq_one_letter_code
_entity_poly.pdbx_strand_id
1 'polypeptide(L)'
;MSHISGGRWSKSIYAREPLRTAETRLWRGVLEQAYADAELSLEVECDDELFIDQIRARRFLRADTPGEKEELRLVCDYAEVPFDRVLTWARKHYTPAAQQDLEEIEAKDAKEVEEIVKAVKDREAIPHCGISESLASFPSFTSLTFVC
;
A
#
# COMPACT_ATOMS: atom_id res chain seq x y z
N MET A 1 -43.24 62.88 0.79
CA MET A 1 -42.39 62.33 -0.29
C MET A 1 -41.25 61.60 0.40
N SER A 2 -41.30 60.28 0.38
CA SER A 2 -40.55 59.40 1.27
C SER A 2 -39.41 58.69 0.55
N HIS A 3 -38.39 58.37 1.33
CA HIS A 3 -37.03 57.95 0.99
C HIS A 3 -36.86 56.80 -0.02
N ILE A 4 -35.76 56.90 -0.75
CA ILE A 4 -35.08 55.85 -1.52
C ILE A 4 -34.69 54.69 -0.60
N SER A 5 -35.15 53.48 -0.91
CA SER A 5 -34.51 52.21 -0.56
C SER A 5 -34.74 51.27 -1.74
N GLY A 6 -33.72 50.80 -2.45
CA GLY A 6 -32.56 50.11 -1.89
C GLY A 6 -32.89 48.64 -1.60
N GLY A 7 -33.78 48.02 -2.38
CA GLY A 7 -34.30 46.67 -2.14
C GLY A 7 -33.67 45.60 -3.02
N ARG A 8 -32.41 45.28 -2.71
CA ARG A 8 -31.82 43.93 -2.75
C ARG A 8 -32.20 43.06 -3.97
N TRP A 9 -31.32 43.06 -4.97
CA TRP A 9 -31.23 41.95 -5.94
C TRP A 9 -31.13 40.63 -5.16
N SER A 10 -32.18 39.83 -5.23
CA SER A 10 -32.15 38.41 -4.84
C SER A 10 -31.21 37.68 -5.78
N LYS A 11 -29.90 37.76 -5.50
CA LYS A 11 -28.92 36.84 -6.06
C LYS A 11 -29.27 35.46 -5.51
N SER A 12 -29.79 34.62 -6.40
CA SER A 12 -29.98 33.19 -6.27
C SER A 12 -29.12 32.56 -5.16
N ILE A 13 -29.78 32.03 -4.13
CA ILE A 13 -29.20 31.13 -3.11
C ILE A 13 -28.79 29.77 -3.70
N TYR A 14 -29.06 29.52 -5.00
CA TYR A 14 -28.39 28.47 -5.76
C TYR A 14 -27.03 28.95 -6.23
N ALA A 15 -26.23 29.51 -5.32
CA ALA A 15 -24.79 29.35 -5.44
C ALA A 15 -24.55 27.85 -5.28
N ARG A 16 -24.69 27.12 -6.40
CA ARG A 16 -24.10 25.80 -6.57
C ARG A 16 -22.66 26.04 -6.12
N GLU A 17 -22.30 25.56 -4.94
CA GLU A 17 -20.89 25.28 -4.67
C GLU A 17 -20.38 24.61 -5.94
N PRO A 18 -19.20 24.98 -6.46
CA PRO A 18 -18.55 24.13 -7.44
C PRO A 18 -18.37 22.80 -6.69
N LEU A 19 -19.36 21.92 -6.84
CA LEU A 19 -19.33 20.58 -6.30
C LEU A 19 -18.13 20.01 -7.01
N ARG A 20 -16.99 19.96 -6.31
CA ARG A 20 -15.81 19.26 -6.79
C ARG A 20 -16.31 18.02 -7.49
N THR A 21 -15.93 17.87 -8.74
CA THR A 21 -16.40 16.75 -9.54
C THR A 21 -16.11 15.46 -8.77
N ALA A 22 -16.91 14.42 -8.96
CA ALA A 22 -16.69 13.14 -8.29
C ALA A 22 -15.24 12.66 -8.47
N GLU A 23 -14.68 12.92 -9.66
CA GLU A 23 -13.28 12.72 -10.01
C GLU A 23 -12.32 13.52 -9.11
N THR A 24 -12.48 14.84 -8.98
CA THR A 24 -11.63 15.66 -8.10
C THR A 24 -11.67 15.18 -6.64
N ARG A 25 -12.83 14.69 -6.16
CA ARG A 25 -12.93 14.13 -4.80
C ARG A 25 -12.17 12.82 -4.67
N LEU A 26 -12.28 11.95 -5.68
CA LEU A 26 -11.57 10.67 -5.71
C LEU A 26 -10.05 10.91 -5.69
N TRP A 27 -9.54 11.80 -6.53
CA TRP A 27 -8.11 12.10 -6.58
C TRP A 27 -7.57 12.77 -5.32
N ARG A 28 -8.39 13.56 -4.62
CA ARG A 28 -8.03 14.04 -3.28
C ARG A 28 -8.00 12.92 -2.26
N GLY A 29 -8.95 11.99 -2.31
CA GLY A 29 -8.93 10.80 -1.47
C GLY A 29 -7.68 9.96 -1.70
N VAL A 30 -7.25 9.79 -2.95
CA VAL A 30 -5.99 9.10 -3.28
C VAL A 30 -4.78 9.82 -2.67
N LEU A 31 -4.73 11.15 -2.78
CA LEU A 31 -3.64 11.92 -2.19
C LEU A 31 -3.65 11.88 -0.65
N GLU A 32 -4.84 11.95 -0.03
CA GLU A 32 -5.03 11.81 1.41
C GLU A 32 -4.61 10.43 1.90
N GLN A 33 -4.95 9.36 1.17
CA GLN A 33 -4.50 8.01 1.47
C GLN A 33 -2.97 7.91 1.39
N ALA A 34 -2.35 8.46 0.34
CA ALA A 34 -0.89 8.47 0.23
C ALA A 34 -0.21 9.19 1.40
N TYR A 35 -0.81 10.27 1.92
CA TYR A 35 -0.32 10.92 3.14
C TYR A 35 -0.48 10.03 4.37
N ALA A 36 -1.64 9.39 4.53
CA ALA A 36 -1.90 8.49 5.66
C ALA A 36 -0.92 7.31 5.67
N ASP A 37 -0.70 6.70 4.50
CA ASP A 37 0.23 5.58 4.34
C ASP A 37 1.67 6.02 4.65
N ALA A 38 2.06 7.22 4.20
CA ALA A 38 3.38 7.78 4.50
C ALA A 38 3.60 8.08 6.01
N GLU A 39 2.52 8.26 6.78
CA GLU A 39 2.53 8.56 8.21
C GLU A 39 2.17 7.35 9.11
N LEU A 40 2.01 6.15 8.54
CA LEU A 40 1.76 4.91 9.29
C LEU A 40 2.74 4.75 10.47
N SER A 41 2.24 4.71 11.70
CA SER A 41 3.11 4.50 12.85
C SER A 41 3.48 3.01 12.92
N LEU A 42 4.72 2.70 12.54
CA LEU A 42 5.28 1.36 12.61
C LEU A 42 5.63 1.08 14.06
N GLU A 43 4.66 0.59 14.82
CA GLU A 43 4.98 -0.04 16.10
C GLU A 43 5.84 -1.28 15.84
N VAL A 44 6.70 -1.64 16.81
CA VAL A 44 7.85 -2.56 16.71
C VAL A 44 7.49 -3.99 16.26
N GLU A 45 6.21 -4.30 16.08
CA GLU A 45 5.67 -5.59 15.62
C GLU A 45 4.72 -5.44 14.40
N CYS A 46 4.86 -4.36 13.61
CA CYS A 46 4.03 -4.18 12.41
C CYS A 46 4.37 -5.20 11.32
N ASP A 47 3.31 -5.63 10.63
CA ASP A 47 3.34 -6.46 9.43
C ASP A 47 4.32 -5.86 8.40
N ASP A 48 5.22 -6.69 7.85
CA ASP A 48 6.24 -6.24 6.90
C ASP A 48 5.58 -5.56 5.67
N GLU A 49 4.33 -5.91 5.34
CA GLU A 49 3.55 -5.27 4.28
C GLU A 49 3.26 -3.78 4.55
N LEU A 50 2.90 -3.42 5.78
CA LEU A 50 2.59 -2.02 6.15
C LEU A 50 3.84 -1.15 6.15
N PHE A 51 4.99 -1.74 6.46
CA PHE A 51 6.30 -1.09 6.36
C PHE A 51 6.64 -0.74 4.91
N ILE A 52 6.48 -1.71 4.02
CA ILE A 52 6.73 -1.55 2.58
C ILE A 52 5.82 -0.47 1.98
N ASP A 53 4.54 -0.49 2.33
CA ASP A 53 3.57 0.47 1.78
C ASP A 53 3.84 1.91 2.25
N GLN A 54 4.27 2.10 3.49
CA GLN A 54 4.74 3.39 3.96
C GLN A 54 5.91 3.93 3.11
N ILE A 55 6.91 3.10 2.85
CA ILE A 55 8.11 3.49 2.11
C ILE A 55 7.73 3.87 0.67
N ARG A 56 6.87 3.07 0.04
CA ARG A 56 6.33 3.36 -1.29
C ARG A 56 5.57 4.68 -1.31
N ALA A 57 4.71 4.94 -0.34
CA ALA A 57 3.95 6.18 -0.24
C ALA A 57 4.85 7.41 -0.07
N ARG A 58 5.86 7.34 0.81
CA ARG A 58 6.85 8.42 1.00
C ARG A 58 7.66 8.70 -0.28
N ARG A 59 8.09 7.64 -0.96
CA ARG A 59 8.83 7.73 -2.23
C ARG A 59 7.96 8.35 -3.34
N PHE A 60 6.72 7.91 -3.46
CA PHE A 60 5.74 8.46 -4.40
C PHE A 60 5.52 9.97 -4.17
N LEU A 61 5.27 10.39 -2.93
CA LEU A 61 5.07 11.81 -2.59
C LEU A 61 6.32 12.68 -2.82
N ARG A 62 7.52 12.11 -2.68
CA ARG A 62 8.78 12.80 -3.00
C ARG A 62 9.09 12.86 -4.49
N ALA A 63 8.40 12.05 -5.30
CA ALA A 63 8.64 11.86 -6.73
C ALA A 63 10.14 11.69 -7.02
N ASP A 64 10.71 10.61 -6.47
CA ASP A 64 12.13 10.33 -6.59
C ASP A 64 12.51 9.90 -8.01
N THR A 65 11.61 9.23 -8.72
CA THR A 65 11.78 8.86 -10.13
C THR A 65 11.03 9.80 -11.08
N PRO A 66 11.47 9.93 -12.35
CA PRO A 66 10.75 10.73 -13.34
C PRO A 66 9.32 10.21 -13.61
N GLY A 67 9.10 8.89 -13.54
CA GLY A 67 7.76 8.31 -13.70
C GLY A 67 6.82 8.72 -12.56
N GLU A 68 7.25 8.55 -11.30
CA GLU A 68 6.48 8.97 -10.13
C GLU A 68 6.20 10.49 -10.14
N LYS A 69 7.12 11.28 -10.69
CA LYS A 69 6.92 12.73 -10.84
C LYS A 69 5.76 13.05 -11.78
N GLU A 70 5.65 12.35 -12.89
CA GLU A 70 4.56 12.53 -13.84
C GLU A 70 3.23 12.04 -13.26
N GLU A 71 3.23 10.88 -12.61
CA GLU A 71 2.06 10.32 -11.94
C GLU A 71 1.55 11.24 -10.81
N LEU A 72 2.44 11.67 -9.91
CA LEU A 72 2.08 12.59 -8.83
C LEU A 72 1.56 13.93 -9.37
N ARG A 73 2.13 14.41 -10.49
CA ARG A 73 1.63 15.62 -11.16
C ARG A 73 0.22 15.44 -11.68
N LEU A 74 -0.08 14.32 -12.35
CA LEU A 74 -1.43 14.01 -12.81
C LEU A 74 -2.41 13.96 -11.64
N VAL A 75 -2.07 13.23 -10.56
CA VAL A 75 -2.89 13.16 -9.35
C VAL A 75 -3.15 14.55 -8.79
N CYS A 76 -2.11 15.40 -8.69
CA CYS A 76 -2.25 16.77 -8.22
C CYS A 76 -3.13 17.65 -9.13
N ASP A 77 -2.99 17.51 -10.45
CA ASP A 77 -3.77 18.26 -11.43
C ASP A 77 -5.27 17.92 -11.31
N TYR A 78 -5.61 16.63 -11.25
CA TYR A 78 -7.01 16.19 -11.06
C TYR A 78 -7.54 16.47 -9.66
N ALA A 79 -6.70 16.40 -8.64
CA ALA A 79 -7.04 16.75 -7.28
C ALA A 79 -7.15 18.27 -7.10
N GLU A 80 -6.79 19.11 -8.07
CA GLU A 80 -6.68 20.57 -7.92
C GLU A 80 -5.85 20.94 -6.67
N VAL A 81 -4.69 20.30 -6.52
CA VAL A 81 -3.70 20.55 -5.46
C VAL A 81 -2.39 20.99 -6.12
N PRO A 82 -1.70 22.04 -5.63
CA PRO A 82 -0.45 22.47 -6.23
C PRO A 82 0.65 21.43 -6.07
N PHE A 83 1.07 20.82 -7.18
CA PHE A 83 2.14 19.82 -7.26
C PHE A 83 3.42 20.27 -6.53
N ASP A 84 3.89 21.49 -6.82
CA ASP A 84 5.14 22.01 -6.23
C ASP A 84 5.09 22.07 -4.71
N ARG A 85 3.90 22.34 -4.15
CA ARG A 85 3.70 22.41 -2.69
C ARG A 85 3.78 21.03 -2.06
N VAL A 86 3.14 20.04 -2.68
CA VAL A 86 3.20 18.62 -2.25
C VAL A 86 4.64 18.13 -2.28
N LEU A 87 5.31 18.32 -3.43
CA LEU A 87 6.68 17.88 -3.64
C LEU A 87 7.67 18.53 -2.67
N THR A 88 7.61 19.85 -2.51
CA THR A 88 8.50 20.59 -1.61
C THR A 88 8.26 20.20 -0.15
N TRP A 89 7.01 20.00 0.24
CA TRP A 89 6.66 19.54 1.58
C TRP A 89 7.20 18.13 1.83
N ALA A 90 6.96 17.19 0.91
CA ALA A 90 7.34 15.79 1.05
C ALA A 90 8.85 15.61 1.13
N ARG A 91 9.62 16.30 0.29
CA ARG A 91 11.09 16.28 0.33
C ARG A 91 11.68 16.92 1.59
N LYS A 92 10.93 17.80 2.25
CA LYS A 92 11.32 18.40 3.53
C LYS A 92 10.98 17.49 4.72
N HIS A 93 9.87 16.76 4.64
CA HIS A 93 9.38 15.92 5.75
C HIS A 93 9.94 14.51 5.72
N TYR A 94 10.17 13.95 4.53
CA TYR A 94 10.68 12.61 4.36
C TYR A 94 12.12 12.68 3.85
N THR A 95 13.06 12.17 4.64
CA THR A 95 14.46 12.04 4.25
C THR A 95 14.63 11.04 3.10
N PRO A 96 15.67 11.18 2.26
CA PRO A 96 16.10 10.19 1.28
C PRO A 96 16.29 8.76 1.81
N ALA A 97 16.33 8.58 3.13
CA ALA A 97 16.53 7.35 3.87
C ALA A 97 15.56 6.19 3.54
N ALA A 98 14.46 6.44 2.82
CA ALA A 98 13.68 5.37 2.18
C ALA A 98 14.54 4.43 1.32
N GLN A 99 15.70 4.88 0.81
CA GLN A 99 16.68 4.03 0.12
C GLN A 99 17.40 3.06 1.06
N GLN A 100 17.71 3.46 2.30
CA GLN A 100 18.26 2.56 3.33
C GLN A 100 17.23 1.52 3.75
N ASP A 101 15.96 1.94 3.87
CA ASP A 101 14.88 1.01 4.20
C ASP A 101 14.60 0.05 3.02
N LEU A 102 14.73 0.52 1.76
CA LEU A 102 14.66 -0.33 0.57
C LEU A 102 15.81 -1.35 0.52
N GLU A 103 17.03 -0.92 0.86
CA GLU A 103 18.20 -1.82 0.97
C GLU A 103 17.99 -2.85 2.09
N GLU A 104 17.34 -2.47 3.19
CA GLU A 104 17.00 -3.39 4.28
C GLU A 104 15.89 -4.37 3.89
N ILE A 105 14.88 -3.93 3.13
CA ILE A 105 13.85 -4.80 2.54
C ILE A 105 14.47 -5.76 1.54
N GLU A 106 15.25 -5.26 0.57
CA GLU A 106 15.94 -6.11 -0.43
C GLU A 106 16.90 -7.10 0.25
N ALA A 107 17.56 -6.71 1.35
CA ALA A 107 18.41 -7.60 2.13
C ALA A 107 17.61 -8.66 2.92
N LYS A 108 16.44 -8.31 3.48
CA LYS A 108 15.53 -9.26 4.13
C LYS A 108 14.98 -10.28 3.12
N ASP A 109 14.48 -9.81 1.99
CA ASP A 109 13.94 -10.66 0.92
C ASP A 109 15.02 -11.61 0.38
N ALA A 110 16.23 -11.12 0.17
CA ALA A 110 17.36 -11.95 -0.25
C ALA A 110 17.71 -13.04 0.77
N LYS A 111 17.60 -12.73 2.06
CA LYS A 111 17.88 -13.68 3.15
C LYS A 111 16.79 -14.75 3.27
N GLU A 112 15.53 -14.39 3.09
CA GLU A 112 14.42 -15.35 3.06
C GLU A 112 14.55 -16.32 1.87
N VAL A 113 14.90 -15.81 0.69
CA VAL A 113 15.17 -16.64 -0.49
C VAL A 113 16.34 -17.59 -0.23
N GLU A 114 17.42 -17.13 0.42
CA GLU A 114 18.55 -17.97 0.78
C GLU A 114 18.15 -19.10 1.75
N GLU A 115 17.30 -18.79 2.74
CA GLU A 115 16.77 -19.77 3.69
C GLU A 115 15.89 -20.82 3.00
N ILE A 116 15.02 -20.41 2.08
CA ILE A 116 14.20 -21.32 1.27
C ILE A 116 15.10 -22.20 0.39
N VAL A 117 16.09 -21.62 -0.28
CA VAL A 117 17.05 -22.37 -1.12
C VAL A 117 17.83 -23.39 -0.28
N LYS A 118 18.22 -23.02 0.94
CA LYS A 118 18.86 -23.92 1.89
C LYS A 118 17.92 -25.06 2.31
N ALA A 119 16.68 -24.75 2.67
CA ALA A 119 15.69 -25.76 3.04
C ALA A 119 15.36 -26.73 1.89
N VAL A 120 15.36 -26.26 0.64
CA VAL A 120 15.22 -27.10 -0.55
C VAL A 120 16.43 -28.02 -0.73
N LYS A 121 17.66 -27.49 -0.60
CA LYS A 121 18.89 -28.31 -0.67
C LYS A 121 18.97 -29.36 0.43
N ASP A 122 18.56 -29.01 1.65
CA ASP A 122 18.55 -29.94 2.78
C ASP A 122 17.51 -31.06 2.58
N ARG A 123 16.41 -30.80 1.88
CA ARG A 123 15.45 -31.82 1.45
C ARG A 123 15.97 -32.71 0.31
N GLU A 124 16.71 -32.16 -0.66
CA GLU A 124 17.38 -32.95 -1.71
C GLU A 124 18.53 -33.80 -1.17
N ALA A 125 19.14 -33.41 -0.05
CA ALA A 125 20.19 -34.16 0.63
C ALA A 125 19.65 -35.38 1.42
N ILE A 126 18.33 -35.58 1.50
CA ILE A 126 17.76 -36.84 1.99
C ILE A 126 17.98 -37.88 0.89
N PRO A 127 18.83 -38.91 1.11
CA PRO A 127 18.96 -39.98 0.14
C PRO A 127 17.58 -40.62 -0.01
N HIS A 128 17.12 -40.81 -1.25
CA HIS A 128 16.02 -41.72 -1.54
C HIS A 128 16.39 -43.10 -0.97
N CYS A 129 16.02 -43.34 0.29
CA CYS A 129 16.07 -44.66 0.87
C CYS A 129 15.01 -45.45 0.13
N GLY A 130 15.49 -46.40 -0.68
CA GLY A 130 14.69 -47.16 -1.62
C GLY A 130 13.44 -47.70 -0.95
N ILE A 131 12.30 -47.42 -1.57
CA ILE A 131 11.06 -48.14 -1.31
C ILE A 131 11.31 -49.57 -1.81
N SER A 132 11.86 -50.41 -0.93
CA SER A 132 11.85 -51.85 -1.10
C SER A 132 10.45 -52.33 -0.70
N GLU A 133 9.70 -52.74 -1.72
CA GLU A 133 8.44 -53.45 -1.62
C GLU A 133 8.53 -54.58 -0.59
N SER A 134 7.62 -54.60 0.39
CA SER A 134 7.36 -55.79 1.20
C SER A 134 5.85 -55.92 1.37
N LEU A 135 5.25 -56.64 0.41
CA LEU A 135 3.93 -57.24 0.53
C LEU A 135 3.99 -58.33 1.60
N ALA A 136 3.52 -58.06 2.81
CA ALA A 136 3.08 -59.12 3.71
C ALA A 136 2.10 -58.63 4.77
N SER A 137 0.94 -59.29 4.76
CA SER A 137 0.09 -59.58 5.91
C SER A 137 -0.97 -58.54 6.31
N PHE A 138 -2.14 -58.70 5.71
CA PHE A 138 -3.42 -58.40 6.35
C PHE A 138 -3.49 -59.03 7.75
N PRO A 139 -4.24 -58.41 8.67
CA PRO A 139 -5.47 -59.08 9.08
C PRO A 139 -6.69 -58.15 9.03
N SER A 140 -7.79 -58.79 8.66
CA SER A 140 -9.19 -58.38 8.71
C SER A 140 -9.71 -58.05 10.12
N PHE A 141 -10.96 -57.54 10.17
CA PHE A 141 -11.86 -57.28 11.31
C PHE A 141 -11.69 -55.89 11.97
N THR A 142 -12.73 -55.06 12.21
CA THR A 142 -14.19 -55.20 12.07
C THR A 142 -14.84 -53.81 12.13
N SER A 143 -16.07 -53.73 11.62
CA SER A 143 -17.04 -52.63 11.76
C SER A 143 -16.99 -51.92 13.11
N LEU A 144 -17.01 -50.59 13.09
CA LEU A 144 -17.69 -49.81 14.12
C LEU A 144 -18.67 -48.84 13.46
N THR A 145 -19.92 -48.99 13.88
CA THR A 145 -21.12 -48.29 13.47
C THR A 145 -21.08 -46.80 13.76
N PHE A 146 -21.51 -46.04 12.77
CA PHE A 146 -21.91 -44.64 12.84
C PHE A 146 -23.19 -44.49 13.67
N VAL A 147 -23.20 -43.60 14.66
CA VAL A 147 -24.40 -43.14 15.38
C VAL A 147 -24.43 -41.61 15.29
N CYS A 148 -25.26 -41.11 14.37
CA CYS A 148 -26.29 -40.08 14.54
C CYS A 148 -26.89 -39.77 13.17
#